data_AF-A0A444Y0S3-F1
#
_entry.id   AF-A0A444Y0S3-F1
#
_cell.length_a   1.000
_cell.length_b   1.000
_cell.length_c   1.000
_cell.angle_alpha   90.00
_cell.angle_beta   90.00
_cell.angle_gamma   90.00
#
_symmetry.space_group_name_H-M   'P 1'
#
loop_
_entity.id
_entity.type
_entity.pdbx_description
1 polymer ?
#
loop_
_entity_poly.entity_id
_entity_poly.type
_entity_poly.pdbx_seq_one_letter_code
_entity_poly.pdbx_strand_id
1 'polypeptide(L)' 'MQRAEVMIKGPGVGRDAALRAIRRSGILLNFIRDVTLMPYNGCRSPKK' A
#
# COMPACT_ATOMS: atom_id res chain seq x y z
N MET A 1 23.19 5.59 1.51
CA MET A 1 21.96 5.11 0.83
C MET A 1 20.85 4.96 1.84
N GLN A 2 19.68 5.56 1.60
CA GLN A 2 18.53 5.45 2.49
C GLN A 2 17.68 4.23 2.13
N ARG A 3 17.20 3.52 3.15
CA ARG A 3 16.32 2.36 3.01
C ARG A 3 14.94 2.70 3.53
N ALA A 4 13.91 2.19 2.88
CA ALA A 4 12.53 2.40 3.28
C ALA A 4 11.75 1.08 3.31
N GLU A 5 10.76 1.05 4.20
CA GLU A 5 9.78 -0.01 4.33
C GLU A 5 8.44 0.53 3.83
N VAL A 6 7.80 -0.17 2.90
CA VAL A 6 6.58 0.32 2.26
C VAL A 6 5.39 -0.50 2.76
N MET A 7 4.43 0.20 3.38
CA MET A 7 3.16 -0.35 3.82
C MET A 7 2.04 0.21 2.94
N ILE A 8 1.28 -0.66 2.28
CA ILE A 8 0.22 -0.25 1.35
C ILE A 8 -1.14 -0.57 1.96
N LYS A 9 -2.07 0.39 1.93
CA LYS A 9 -3.42 0.22 2.46
C LYS A 9 -4.45 0.58 1.41
N GLY A 10 -5.35 -0.35 1.14
CA GLY A 10 -6.52 -0.15 0.28
C GLY A 10 -6.28 -0.52 -1.19
N PRO A 11 -7.37 -0.86 -1.91
CA PRO A 11 -7.35 -0.97 -3.35
C PRO A 11 -7.34 0.43 -3.99
N GLY A 12 -6.54 0.62 -5.03
CA GLY A 12 -6.49 1.89 -5.76
C GLY A 12 -5.60 1.82 -6.99
N VAL A 13 -5.98 2.53 -8.06
CA VAL A 13 -5.28 2.52 -9.36
C VAL A 13 -3.83 3.02 -9.28
N GLY A 14 -3.52 3.87 -8.29
CA GLY A 14 -2.18 4.45 -8.11
C GLY A 14 -1.19 3.56 -7.37
N ARG A 15 -1.59 2.37 -6.90
CA ARG A 15 -0.75 1.52 -6.04
C ARG A 15 0.60 1.16 -6.67
N ASP A 16 0.57 0.60 -7.87
CA ASP A 16 1.80 0.16 -8.55
C ASP A 16 2.60 1.34 -9.11
N ALA A 17 1.91 2.42 -9.50
CA ALA A 17 2.53 3.65 -9.95
C ALA A 17 3.37 4.30 -8.82
N ALA A 18 2.84 4.34 -7.60
CA ALA A 18 3.54 4.86 -6.43
C ALA A 18 4.78 4.02 -6.08
N LEU A 19 4.66 2.68 -6.09
CA LEU A 19 5.81 1.79 -5.87
C LEU A 19 6.92 2.01 -6.90
N ARG A 20 6.57 2.14 -8.18
CA ARG A 20 7.55 2.44 -9.24
C ARG A 20 8.20 3.81 -9.07
N ALA A 21 7.45 4.81 -8.61
CA ALA A 21 8.01 6.14 -8.33
C ALA A 21 9.05 6.09 -7.20
N ILE A 22 8.75 5.40 -6.09
CA ILE A 22 9.69 5.23 -4.96
C ILE A 22 10.92 4.44 -5.39
N ARG A 23 10.76 3.41 -6.22
CA ARG A 23 11.90 2.68 -6.76
C ARG A 23 12.82 3.56 -7.63
N ARG A 24 12.23 4.48 -8.41
CA ARG A 24 12.98 5.42 -9.26
C ARG A 24 13.66 6.56 -8.49
N SER A 25 13.21 6.88 -7.27
CA SER A 25 13.80 7.95 -6.46
C SER A 25 15.16 7.60 -5.83
N GLY A 26 15.68 6.39 -6.07
CA GLY A 26 16.97 5.94 -5.54
C GLY A 26 16.91 5.41 -4.09
N ILE A 27 15.71 5.26 -3.53
CA ILE A 27 15.49 4.64 -2.23
C ILE A 27 15.52 3.10 -2.38
N LEU A 28 16.29 2.43 -1.51
CA LEU A 28 16.30 0.97 -1.46
C LEU A 28 15.09 0.47 -0.67
N LEU A 29 14.24 -0.32 -1.32
CA LEU A 29 13.09 -0.94 -0.70
C LEU A 29 13.54 -2.20 0.04
N ASN A 30 13.35 -2.23 1.37
CA ASN A 30 13.66 -3.41 2.20
C ASN A 30 12.56 -4.47 2.06
N PHE A 31 11.31 -4.09 2.29
CA PHE A 31 10.14 -4.94 2.05
C PHE A 31 8.93 -4.09 1.67
N ILE A 32 7.97 -4.77 1.05
CA ILE A 32 6.66 -4.22 0.72
C ILE A 32 5.63 -5.09 1.44
N ARG A 33 4.76 -4.48 2.24
CA ARG A 33 3.69 -5.17 2.95
C ARG A 33 2.34 -4.57 2.60
N ASP A 34 1.39 -5.41 2.22
CA ASP A 34 -0.01 -5.01 2.14
C ASP A 34 -0.64 -5.09 3.53
N VAL A 35 -1.22 -3.98 3.97
CA VAL A 35 -1.94 -3.83 5.24
C VAL A 35 -3.39 -3.41 5.00
N THR A 36 -3.94 -3.74 3.83
CA THR A 36 -5.36 -3.57 3.53
C THR A 36 -6.20 -4.41 4.49
N LEU A 37 -7.03 -3.74 5.28
CA LEU A 37 -7.86 -4.39 6.28
C LEU A 37 -9.05 -5.08 5.61
N MET A 38 -9.30 -6.33 5.99
CA MET A 38 -10.53 -7.06 5.67
C MET A 38 -11.39 -7.15 6.94
N PRO A 39 -12.66 -6.70 6.92
CA PRO A 39 -13.53 -6.80 8.08
C PRO A 39 -14.07 -8.23 8.25
N TYR A 40 -14.05 -8.74 9.48
CA TYR A 40 -14.72 -10.00 9.84
C TYR A 40 -16.16 -9.73 10.27
N ASN A 41 -17.10 -9.73 9.31
CA ASN A 41 -18.53 -9.48 9.54
C ASN A 41 -18.81 -8.28 10.48
N GLY A 42 -18.07 -7.19 10.30
CA GLY A 42 -18.13 -5.99 11.15
C GLY A 42 -19.35 -5.11 10.85
N CYS A 43 -19.12 -3.81 10.67
CA CYS A 43 -20.21 -2.86 10.41
C CYS A 43 -20.93 -3.17 9.09
N ARG A 44 -22.26 -3.01 9.07
CA ARG A 44 -23.06 -3.11 7.84
C ARG A 44 -22.61 -2.02 6.86
N SER A 45 -22.25 -2.41 5.64
CA SER A 45 -21.89 -1.46 4.59
C SER A 45 -23.06 -0.51 4.30
N PRO A 46 -22.80 0.78 4.02
CA PRO A 46 -23.85 1.73 3.67
C PRO A 46 -24.53 1.33 2.36
N LYS A 47 -25.76 1.81 2.15
CA LYS A 47 -26.40 1.71 0.83
C LYS A 47 -25.52 2.45 -0.19
N LYS A 48 -25.30 1.82 -1.34
CA LYS A 48 -24.66 2.46 -2.49
C LYS A 48 -25.60 3.48 -3.11
#